data_AF-A0A4R9AFN6-F1
#
_entry.id   AF-A0A4R9AFN6-F1
#
_cell.length_a   1.000
_cell.length_b   1.000
_cell.length_c   1.000
_cell.angle_alpha   90.00
_cell.angle_beta   90.00
_cell.angle_gamma   90.00
#
_symmetry.space_group_name_H-M   'P 1'
#
loop_
_entity.id
_entity.type
_entity.pdbx_description
1 polymer ?
#
loop_
_entity_poly.entity_id
_entity_poly.type
_entity_poly.pdbx_seq_one_letter_code
_entity_poly.pdbx_strand_id
1 'polypeptide(L)'
;MSETSAPSPAMLPSGWLRLDRAGWWGTFAVTPLNGILLGILPINLGSTFARSFDISIWWGFLLSLGAVVPVFLVLYLVQRLRYPQAWVNFDTDELRAGRRVVPLADIIWARLDMFDRQRAHTRMLTLRFGAEGGPRASVRLRGRTGQTLPAAVTDVVAEIIRRSSIAVPQTPNDPTGRFARYNFPGSLSRADTLEVVLNPPTIDDPPPVLIA
;
A
#
# COMPACT_ATOMS: atom_id res chain seq x y z
N MET A 1 3.92 6.41 -47.79
CA MET A 1 4.77 6.92 -46.69
C MET A 1 3.85 7.17 -45.51
N SER A 2 3.76 6.20 -44.61
CA SER A 2 2.91 6.32 -43.43
C SER A 2 3.71 7.01 -42.34
N GLU A 3 3.29 8.21 -41.96
CA GLU A 3 3.86 8.94 -40.84
C GLU A 3 3.60 8.16 -39.55
N THR A 4 4.65 7.53 -39.02
CA THR A 4 4.69 6.99 -37.66
C THR A 4 4.58 8.19 -36.71
N SER A 5 3.35 8.53 -36.32
CA SER A 5 3.12 9.41 -35.17
C SER A 5 3.72 8.75 -33.94
N ALA A 6 4.86 9.28 -33.48
CA ALA A 6 5.41 8.91 -32.19
C ALA A 6 4.33 9.09 -31.12
N PRO A 7 4.17 8.16 -30.16
CA PRO A 7 3.23 8.36 -29.06
C PRO A 7 3.59 9.67 -28.37
N SER A 8 2.66 10.62 -28.32
CA SER A 8 2.82 11.85 -27.54
C SER A 8 3.26 11.45 -26.13
N PRO A 9 4.34 12.03 -25.58
CA PRO A 9 4.71 11.79 -24.20
C PRO A 9 3.48 12.16 -23.38
N ALA A 10 2.88 11.18 -22.70
CA ALA A 10 1.73 11.40 -21.83
C ALA A 10 2.07 12.59 -20.93
N MET A 11 1.38 13.72 -21.13
CA MET A 11 1.69 14.96 -20.45
C MET A 11 1.54 14.70 -18.95
N LEU A 12 2.66 14.71 -18.23
CA LEU A 12 2.66 14.43 -16.80
C LEU A 12 1.77 15.47 -16.10
N PRO A 13 0.98 15.06 -15.11
CA PRO A 13 0.12 15.99 -14.39
C PRO A 13 0.98 17.00 -13.64
N SER A 14 0.67 18.28 -13.84
CA SER A 14 1.31 19.39 -13.14
C SER A 14 0.82 19.51 -11.69
N GLY A 15 1.70 19.92 -10.79
CA GLY A 15 1.39 20.16 -9.38
C GLY A 15 1.29 18.91 -8.52
N TRP A 16 0.71 19.06 -7.33
CA TRP A 16 0.65 18.00 -6.33
C TRP A 16 -0.42 16.97 -6.66
N LEU A 17 0.01 15.81 -7.15
CA LEU A 17 -0.83 14.64 -7.37
C LEU A 17 -0.85 13.74 -6.15
N ARG A 18 -2.04 13.27 -5.78
CA ARG A 18 -2.24 12.34 -4.67
C ARG A 18 -2.00 10.90 -5.14
N LEU A 19 -1.05 10.20 -4.53
CA LEU A 19 -0.88 8.76 -4.77
C LEU A 19 -1.96 8.00 -4.01
N ASP A 20 -2.63 7.07 -4.71
CA ASP A 20 -3.63 6.23 -4.06
C ASP A 20 -2.96 5.37 -2.99
N ARG A 21 -3.58 5.31 -1.82
CA ARG A 21 -3.06 4.52 -0.71
C ARG A 21 -3.44 3.08 -0.98
N ALA A 22 -2.50 2.14 -0.83
CA ALA A 22 -2.86 0.74 -0.60
C ALA A 22 -3.68 0.64 0.71
N GLY A 23 -4.99 0.84 0.58
CA GLY A 23 -5.88 1.14 1.70
C GLY A 23 -6.17 -0.10 2.52
N TRP A 24 -5.27 -0.44 3.45
CA TRP A 24 -5.55 -1.43 4.51
C TRP A 24 -6.90 -1.14 5.19
N TRP A 25 -7.27 0.14 5.39
CA TRP A 25 -8.51 0.52 6.08
C TRP A 25 -9.74 0.24 5.22
N GLY A 26 -9.63 0.46 3.91
CA GLY A 26 -10.66 0.04 2.97
C GLY A 26 -10.79 -1.48 2.95
N THR A 27 -9.68 -2.21 2.98
CA THR A 27 -9.72 -3.67 3.12
C THR A 27 -10.30 -4.11 4.47
N PHE A 28 -9.95 -3.45 5.57
CA PHE A 28 -10.41 -3.75 6.93
C PHE A 28 -11.92 -3.49 7.05
N ALA A 29 -12.40 -2.31 6.66
CA ALA A 29 -13.80 -1.91 6.77
C ALA A 29 -14.73 -2.71 5.83
N VAL A 30 -14.24 -3.14 4.67
CA VAL A 30 -15.03 -3.84 3.65
C VAL A 30 -14.94 -5.37 3.77
N THR A 31 -14.10 -5.89 4.68
CA THR A 31 -14.07 -7.34 4.94
C THR A 31 -15.28 -7.72 5.80
N PRO A 32 -16.18 -8.61 5.33
CA PRO A 32 -17.44 -8.93 6.01
C PRO A 32 -17.23 -9.45 7.44
N LEU A 33 -16.13 -10.16 7.69
CA LEU A 33 -15.76 -10.64 9.02
C LEU A 33 -15.54 -9.50 10.04
N ASN A 34 -14.99 -8.37 9.60
CA ASN A 34 -14.74 -7.22 10.47
C ASN A 34 -16.02 -6.43 10.76
N GLY A 35 -16.94 -6.34 9.79
CA GLY A 35 -18.27 -5.80 10.02
C GLY A 35 -19.07 -6.64 11.03
N ILE A 36 -18.96 -7.98 10.94
CA ILE A 36 -19.54 -8.91 11.90
C ILE A 36 -18.92 -8.73 13.29
N LEU A 37 -17.60 -8.60 13.39
CA LEU A 37 -16.91 -8.30 14.66
C LEU A 37 -17.40 -6.98 15.27
N LEU A 38 -17.56 -5.92 14.47
CA LEU A 38 -18.04 -4.63 14.95
C LEU A 38 -19.49 -4.67 15.47
N GLY A 39 -20.32 -5.60 15.00
CA GLY A 39 -21.68 -5.81 15.50
C GLY A 39 -21.76 -6.77 16.71
N ILE A 40 -21.01 -7.88 16.66
CA ILE A 40 -21.04 -8.92 17.70
C ILE A 40 -20.32 -8.47 18.97
N LEU A 41 -19.23 -7.72 18.83
CA LEU A 41 -18.37 -7.35 19.95
C LEU A 41 -19.10 -6.41 20.93
N PRO A 42 -19.84 -5.36 20.49
CA PRO A 42 -20.65 -4.55 21.40
C PRO A 42 -21.76 -5.32 22.11
N ILE A 43 -22.38 -6.29 21.43
CA ILE A 43 -23.46 -7.13 21.99
C ILE A 43 -22.92 -8.05 23.08
N ASN A 44 -21.79 -8.73 22.84
CA ASN A 44 -21.19 -9.64 23.83
C ASN A 44 -20.60 -8.86 25.02
N LEU A 45 -19.89 -7.77 24.78
CA LEU A 45 -19.39 -6.90 25.86
C LEU A 45 -20.55 -6.27 26.64
N GLY A 46 -21.56 -5.74 25.94
CA GLY A 46 -22.70 -5.07 26.57
C GLY A 46 -23.56 -6.02 27.39
N SER A 47 -23.79 -7.25 26.91
CA SER A 47 -24.54 -8.27 27.67
C SER A 47 -23.76 -8.79 28.88
N THR A 48 -22.44 -8.95 28.77
CA THR A 48 -21.59 -9.33 29.90
C THR A 48 -21.59 -8.22 30.95
N PHE A 49 -21.38 -6.97 30.53
CA PHE A 49 -21.38 -5.81 31.41
C PHE A 49 -22.76 -5.60 32.07
N ALA A 50 -23.85 -5.73 31.31
CA ALA A 50 -25.21 -5.65 31.85
C ALA A 50 -25.46 -6.66 32.96
N ARG A 51 -25.02 -7.91 32.78
CA ARG A 51 -25.14 -8.97 33.79
C ARG A 51 -24.23 -8.74 35.00
N SER A 52 -23.02 -8.23 34.80
CA SER A 52 -22.07 -7.99 35.89
C SER A 52 -22.48 -6.84 36.81
N PHE A 53 -23.18 -5.83 36.28
CA PHE A 53 -23.56 -4.63 37.03
C PHE A 53 -25.07 -4.55 37.30
N ASP A 54 -25.83 -5.59 36.95
CA ASP A 54 -27.29 -5.67 37.06
C ASP A 54 -28.02 -4.46 36.46
N ILE A 55 -27.53 -4.00 35.30
CA ILE A 55 -28.11 -2.88 34.55
C ILE A 55 -28.90 -3.41 33.35
N SER A 56 -29.85 -2.60 32.87
CA SER A 56 -30.61 -2.93 31.65
C SER A 56 -29.67 -3.22 30.47
N ILE A 57 -30.00 -4.24 29.69
CA ILE A 57 -29.22 -4.68 28.53
C ILE A 57 -29.03 -3.56 27.50
N TRP A 58 -30.00 -2.64 27.39
CA TRP A 58 -29.91 -1.46 26.54
C TRP A 58 -28.80 -0.52 27.00
N TRP A 59 -28.68 -0.27 28.31
CA TRP A 59 -27.60 0.55 28.88
C TRP A 59 -26.24 -0.13 28.74
N GLY A 60 -26.17 -1.45 28.98
CA GLY A 60 -24.95 -2.23 28.73
C GLY A 60 -24.48 -2.14 27.27
N PHE A 61 -25.40 -2.24 26.31
CA PHE A 61 -25.10 -2.06 24.89
C PHE A 61 -24.60 -0.65 24.55
N LEU A 62 -25.28 0.40 25.03
CA LEU A 62 -24.89 1.79 24.76
C LEU A 62 -23.50 2.11 25.33
N LEU A 63 -23.21 1.67 26.56
CA LEU A 63 -21.90 1.85 27.19
C LEU A 63 -20.80 1.10 26.42
N SER A 64 -21.09 -0.13 26.00
CA SER A 64 -20.20 -0.95 25.20
C SER A 64 -19.90 -0.30 23.84
N LEU A 65 -20.93 0.18 23.13
CA LEU A 65 -20.76 0.93 21.89
C LEU A 65 -19.96 2.21 22.11
N GLY A 66 -20.26 2.94 23.18
CA GLY A 66 -19.55 4.14 23.62
C GLY A 66 -18.08 3.90 23.97
N ALA A 67 -17.69 2.68 24.37
CA ALA A 67 -16.29 2.30 24.60
C ALA A 67 -15.60 1.83 23.31
N VAL A 68 -16.29 1.06 22.48
CA VAL A 68 -15.73 0.46 21.24
C VAL A 68 -15.44 1.53 20.18
N VAL A 69 -16.39 2.44 19.93
CA VAL A 69 -16.26 3.45 18.86
C VAL A 69 -15.02 4.35 19.06
N PRO A 70 -14.75 4.92 20.26
CA PRO A 70 -13.54 5.70 20.49
C PRO A 70 -12.26 4.91 20.28
N VAL A 71 -12.19 3.64 20.69
CA VAL A 71 -11.00 2.80 20.48
C VAL A 71 -10.71 2.66 18.98
N PHE A 72 -11.73 2.37 18.16
CA PHE A 72 -11.55 2.28 16.71
C PHE A 72 -11.19 3.64 16.08
N LEU A 73 -11.78 4.74 16.56
CA LEU A 73 -11.43 6.09 16.11
C LEU A 73 -9.97 6.44 16.44
N VAL A 74 -9.49 6.10 17.63
CA VAL A 74 -8.09 6.30 18.04
C VAL A 74 -7.16 5.45 17.19
N LEU A 75 -7.46 4.17 16.98
CA LEU A 75 -6.66 3.30 16.10
C LEU A 75 -6.61 3.84 14.67
N TYR A 76 -7.75 4.31 14.14
CA TYR A 76 -7.83 4.97 12.84
C TYR A 76 -6.98 6.22 12.77
N LEU A 77 -7.06 7.09 13.77
CA LEU A 77 -6.30 8.33 13.83
C LEU A 77 -4.80 8.06 13.93
N VAL A 78 -4.38 7.18 14.85
CA VAL A 78 -2.98 6.77 15.02
C VAL A 78 -2.43 6.23 13.70
N GLN A 79 -3.19 5.38 13.01
CA GLN A 79 -2.73 4.85 11.73
C GLN A 79 -2.67 5.93 10.64
N ARG A 80 -3.64 6.85 10.59
CA ARG A 80 -3.65 7.96 9.63
C ARG A 80 -2.45 8.89 9.83
N LEU A 81 -2.08 9.15 11.09
CA LEU A 81 -0.93 9.97 11.46
C LEU A 81 0.40 9.25 11.22
N ARG A 82 0.47 7.95 11.50
CA ARG A 82 1.70 7.15 11.34
C ARG A 82 2.08 6.89 9.89
N TYR A 83 1.09 6.81 9.00
CA TYR A 83 1.30 6.55 7.57
C TYR A 83 0.62 7.62 6.73
N PRO A 84 1.10 8.87 6.75
CA PRO A 84 0.44 9.96 6.04
C PRO A 84 0.37 9.68 4.53
N GLN A 85 -0.61 10.27 3.88
CA GLN A 85 -0.79 10.09 2.45
C GLN A 85 0.36 10.70 1.66
N ALA A 86 0.87 9.95 0.68
CA ALA A 86 1.90 10.40 -0.23
C ALA A 86 1.30 11.25 -1.36
N TRP A 87 2.00 12.31 -1.70
CA TRP A 87 1.76 13.23 -2.80
C TRP A 87 3.04 13.35 -3.61
N VAL A 88 2.93 13.46 -4.93
CA VAL A 88 4.05 13.64 -5.83
C VAL A 88 3.88 14.95 -6.60
N ASN A 89 4.96 15.65 -6.89
CA ASN A 89 5.00 16.76 -7.82
C ASN A 89 6.12 16.52 -8.83
N PHE A 90 5.77 16.43 -10.11
CA PHE A 90 6.73 16.24 -11.20
C PHE A 90 7.38 17.53 -11.69
N ASP A 91 6.83 18.69 -11.33
CA ASP A 91 7.39 19.99 -11.67
C ASP A 91 8.61 20.31 -10.78
N THR A 92 8.58 19.85 -9.53
CA THR A 92 9.67 20.04 -8.55
C THR A 92 10.47 18.77 -8.26
N ASP A 93 10.09 17.64 -8.85
CA ASP A 93 10.68 16.31 -8.59
C ASP A 93 10.64 15.92 -7.11
N GLU A 94 9.49 16.12 -6.45
CA GLU A 94 9.35 15.91 -5.02
C GLU A 94 8.24 14.91 -4.66
N LEU A 95 8.52 14.10 -3.64
CA LEU A 95 7.55 13.27 -2.93
C LEU A 95 7.32 13.82 -1.53
N ARG A 96 6.07 14.11 -1.20
CA ARG A 96 5.64 14.54 0.14
C ARG A 96 4.80 13.48 0.81
N ALA A 97 5.12 13.14 2.06
CA ALA A 97 4.18 12.42 2.93
C ALA A 97 4.08 13.12 4.29
N GLY A 98 2.90 13.65 4.58
CA GLY A 98 2.66 14.43 5.80
C GLY A 98 3.47 15.72 5.79
N ARG A 99 4.35 15.89 6.78
CA ARG A 99 5.24 17.07 6.92
C ARG A 99 6.59 16.93 6.24
N ARG A 100 6.91 15.74 5.69
CA ARG A 100 8.22 15.46 5.10
C ARG A 100 8.12 15.53 3.57
N VAL A 101 9.05 16.24 2.96
CA VAL A 101 9.24 16.33 1.51
C VAL A 101 10.64 15.79 1.20
N VAL A 102 10.76 14.94 0.20
CA VAL A 102 12.04 14.44 -0.30
C VAL A 102 12.06 14.50 -1.83
N PRO A 103 13.21 14.75 -2.44
CA PRO A 103 13.41 14.55 -3.88
C PRO A 103 13.04 13.14 -4.32
N LEU A 104 12.52 12.98 -5.54
CA LEU A 104 12.27 11.67 -6.14
C LEU A 104 13.56 10.84 -6.26
N ALA A 105 14.68 11.51 -6.52
CA ALA A 105 16.00 10.88 -6.55
C ALA A 105 16.41 10.24 -5.22
N ASP A 106 15.88 10.71 -4.08
CA ASP A 106 16.18 10.17 -2.74
C ASP A 106 15.30 8.96 -2.38
N ILE A 107 14.44 8.51 -3.30
CA ILE A 107 13.74 7.24 -3.19
C ILE A 107 14.73 6.13 -3.57
N ILE A 108 15.24 5.43 -2.56
CA ILE A 108 16.35 4.48 -2.73
C ILE A 108 15.94 3.01 -2.60
N TRP A 109 14.74 2.71 -2.10
CA TRP A 109 14.28 1.33 -1.91
C TRP A 109 12.86 1.13 -2.44
N ALA A 110 12.61 -0.07 -2.96
CA ALA A 110 11.30 -0.57 -3.27
C ALA A 110 11.14 -2.01 -2.78
N ARG A 111 9.93 -2.32 -2.29
CA ARG A 111 9.51 -3.64 -1.86
C ARG A 111 8.15 -3.97 -2.45
N LEU A 112 8.04 -5.15 -3.01
CA LEU A 112 6.79 -5.72 -3.47
C LEU A 112 6.24 -6.68 -2.43
N ASP A 113 5.09 -6.33 -1.86
CA ASP A 113 4.30 -7.22 -1.03
C ASP A 113 3.33 -7.98 -1.95
N MET A 114 3.45 -9.31 -1.96
CA MET A 114 2.62 -10.20 -2.79
C MET A 114 1.77 -11.08 -1.88
N PHE A 115 0.48 -11.21 -2.21
CA PHE A 115 -0.44 -12.09 -1.50
C PHE A 115 -1.24 -12.93 -2.49
N ASP A 116 -0.96 -14.23 -2.47
CA ASP A 116 -1.61 -15.19 -3.35
C ASP A 116 -2.84 -15.79 -2.70
N ARG A 117 -3.95 -15.79 -3.45
CA ARG A 117 -5.20 -16.38 -3.01
C ARG A 117 -5.56 -17.54 -3.93
N GLN A 118 -5.01 -18.70 -3.65
CA GLN A 118 -5.17 -19.93 -4.46
C GLN A 118 -6.64 -20.23 -4.78
N ARG A 119 -7.53 -20.19 -3.78
CA ARG A 119 -8.97 -20.49 -3.98
C ARG A 119 -9.69 -19.58 -4.95
N ALA A 120 -9.25 -18.33 -5.07
CA ALA A 120 -9.88 -17.34 -5.94
C ALA A 120 -8.99 -17.05 -7.17
N HIS A 121 -7.95 -17.86 -7.38
CA HIS A 121 -7.00 -17.76 -8.48
C HIS A 121 -6.55 -16.31 -8.76
N THR A 122 -6.22 -15.57 -7.70
CA THR A 122 -5.89 -14.14 -7.77
C THR A 122 -4.63 -13.83 -6.98
N ARG A 123 -3.77 -12.99 -7.55
CA ARG A 123 -2.55 -12.47 -6.94
C ARG A 123 -2.71 -10.99 -6.65
N MET A 124 -2.61 -10.61 -5.38
CA MET A 124 -2.61 -9.20 -4.98
C MET A 124 -1.18 -8.68 -4.93
N LEU A 125 -0.98 -7.49 -5.48
CA LEU A 125 0.34 -6.86 -5.57
C LEU A 125 0.28 -5.47 -4.98
N THR A 126 1.12 -5.21 -3.98
CA THR A 126 1.29 -3.88 -3.38
C THR A 126 2.75 -3.48 -3.42
N LEU A 127 3.05 -2.43 -4.17
CA LEU A 127 4.37 -1.85 -4.23
C LEU A 127 4.53 -0.81 -3.12
N ARG A 128 5.64 -0.86 -2.40
CA ARG A 128 6.03 0.09 -1.36
C ARG A 128 7.39 0.64 -1.68
N PHE A 129 7.55 1.95 -1.61
CA PHE A 129 8.82 2.60 -1.89
C PHE A 129 8.99 3.84 -1.01
N GLY A 130 10.22 4.29 -0.85
CA GLY A 130 10.51 5.51 -0.09
C GLY A 130 11.99 5.81 0.05
N ALA A 131 12.25 6.87 0.81
CA ALA A 131 13.60 7.27 1.21
C ALA A 131 14.02 6.60 2.53
N GLU A 132 15.33 6.60 2.82
CA GLU A 132 15.84 6.15 4.12
C GLU A 132 15.39 7.11 5.22
N GLY A 133 14.74 6.58 6.26
CA GLY A 133 14.17 7.41 7.34
C GLY A 133 13.10 8.43 6.91
N GLY A 134 12.72 8.45 5.62
CA GLY A 134 11.89 9.48 5.00
C GLY A 134 10.43 9.07 4.75
N PRO A 135 9.73 9.81 3.87
CA PRO A 135 8.35 9.50 3.50
C PRO A 135 8.29 8.15 2.76
N ARG A 136 7.18 7.44 2.99
CA ARG A 136 6.91 6.13 2.40
C ARG A 136 5.62 6.20 1.62
N ALA A 137 5.63 5.69 0.40
CA ALA A 137 4.44 5.53 -0.43
C ALA A 137 4.12 4.04 -0.58
N SER A 138 2.82 3.74 -0.73
CA SER A 138 2.35 2.40 -1.04
C SER A 138 1.26 2.48 -2.08
N VAL A 139 1.46 1.79 -3.19
CA VAL A 139 0.55 1.75 -4.33
C VAL A 139 0.13 0.31 -4.57
N ARG A 140 -1.17 0.08 -4.72
CA ARG A 140 -1.71 -1.24 -5.06
C ARG A 140 -1.67 -1.41 -6.58
N LEU A 141 -0.85 -2.32 -7.07
CA LEU A 141 -0.71 -2.60 -8.51
C LEU A 141 -1.81 -3.54 -9.00
N ARG A 142 -2.17 -4.52 -8.17
CA ARG A 142 -3.27 -5.45 -8.46
C ARG A 142 -4.12 -5.70 -7.23
N GLY A 143 -5.43 -5.53 -7.39
CA GLY A 143 -6.43 -5.76 -6.34
C GLY A 143 -6.87 -7.21 -6.19
N ARG A 144 -7.71 -7.44 -5.17
CA ARG A 144 -8.28 -8.75 -4.84
C ARG A 144 -9.12 -9.37 -5.96
N THR A 145 -9.70 -8.53 -6.80
CA THR A 145 -10.53 -8.92 -7.95
C THR A 145 -9.71 -9.10 -9.23
N GLY A 146 -8.37 -9.04 -9.15
CA GLY A 146 -7.48 -9.11 -10.31
C GLY A 146 -7.34 -7.80 -11.09
N GLN A 147 -8.11 -6.76 -10.74
CA GLN A 147 -8.05 -5.44 -11.37
C GLN A 147 -6.68 -4.80 -11.19
N THR A 148 -6.13 -4.29 -12.29
CA THR A 148 -4.88 -3.52 -12.35
C THR A 148 -5.16 -2.03 -12.22
N LEU A 149 -4.10 -1.24 -12.02
CA LEU A 149 -4.18 0.22 -12.07
C LEU A 149 -4.67 0.72 -13.45
N PRO A 150 -5.43 1.83 -13.49
CA PRO A 150 -5.70 2.54 -14.73
C PRO A 150 -4.39 3.01 -15.38
N ALA A 151 -4.31 2.97 -16.71
CA ALA A 151 -3.10 3.32 -17.47
C ALA A 151 -2.48 4.67 -17.03
N ALA A 152 -3.30 5.71 -16.85
CA ALA A 152 -2.83 7.02 -16.41
C ALA A 152 -2.15 7.00 -15.03
N VAL A 153 -2.60 6.13 -14.11
CA VAL A 153 -1.97 5.96 -12.79
C VAL A 153 -0.71 5.11 -12.91
N THR A 154 -0.72 4.09 -13.77
CA THR A 154 0.45 3.28 -14.08
C THR A 154 1.58 4.14 -14.63
N ASP A 155 1.31 5.07 -15.54
CA ASP A 155 2.30 5.98 -16.12
C ASP A 155 2.92 6.90 -15.07
N VAL A 156 2.10 7.47 -14.18
CA VAL A 156 2.55 8.28 -13.04
C VAL A 156 3.49 7.48 -12.13
N VAL A 157 3.11 6.25 -11.78
CA VAL A 157 3.93 5.39 -10.90
C VAL A 157 5.22 5.00 -11.62
N ALA A 158 5.15 4.63 -12.89
CA ALA A 158 6.32 4.31 -13.71
C ALA A 158 7.31 5.49 -13.76
N GLU A 159 6.82 6.72 -13.91
CA GLU A 159 7.65 7.92 -13.95
C GLU A 159 8.34 8.20 -12.60
N ILE A 160 7.64 8.00 -11.48
CA ILE A 160 8.25 8.07 -10.14
C ILE A 160 9.43 7.10 -10.03
N ILE A 161 9.22 5.85 -10.47
CA ILE A 161 10.27 4.82 -10.42
C ILE A 161 11.43 5.18 -11.35
N ARG A 162 11.18 5.74 -12.53
CA ARG A 162 12.24 6.19 -13.44
C ARG A 162 13.11 7.29 -12.84
N ARG A 163 12.51 8.26 -12.14
CA ARG A 163 13.22 9.38 -11.49
C ARG A 163 13.85 9.02 -10.14
N SER A 164 13.64 7.79 -9.66
CA SER A 164 14.18 7.31 -8.39
C SER A 164 15.57 6.66 -8.52
N SER A 165 16.26 6.57 -7.38
CA SER A 165 17.55 5.87 -7.24
C SER A 165 17.37 4.49 -6.60
N ILE A 166 16.24 3.81 -6.87
CA ILE A 166 15.93 2.51 -6.25
C ILE A 166 17.03 1.49 -6.57
N ALA A 167 17.61 0.93 -5.51
CA ALA A 167 18.57 -0.15 -5.58
C ALA A 167 18.21 -1.25 -4.57
N VAL A 168 18.62 -2.49 -4.90
CA VAL A 168 18.52 -3.60 -3.96
C VAL A 168 19.56 -3.39 -2.86
N PRO A 169 19.20 -3.56 -1.57
CA PRO A 169 20.16 -3.40 -0.48
C PRO A 169 21.32 -4.38 -0.61
N GLN A 170 22.53 -3.89 -0.37
CA GLN A 170 23.75 -4.70 -0.35
C GLN A 170 24.19 -4.98 1.08
N THR A 171 24.78 -6.13 1.33
CA THR A 171 25.43 -6.44 2.61
C THR A 171 26.94 -6.56 2.41
N PRO A 172 27.77 -6.30 3.44
CA PRO A 172 29.21 -6.50 3.35
C PRO A 172 29.61 -7.92 2.92
N ASN A 173 28.79 -8.92 3.27
CA ASN A 173 29.01 -10.32 2.94
C ASN A 173 28.47 -10.73 1.55
N ASP A 174 27.74 -9.83 0.87
CA ASP A 174 27.24 -10.02 -0.49
C ASP A 174 27.32 -8.71 -1.30
N PRO A 175 28.54 -8.28 -1.67
CA PRO A 175 28.76 -7.01 -2.38
C PRO A 175 28.20 -7.04 -3.81
N THR A 176 27.98 -8.22 -4.38
CA THR A 176 27.39 -8.38 -5.72
C THR A 176 25.86 -8.45 -5.69
N GLY A 177 25.27 -8.55 -4.50
CA GLY A 177 23.81 -8.68 -4.31
C GLY A 177 23.24 -9.99 -4.87
N ARG A 178 24.08 -11.01 -5.14
CA ARG A 178 23.63 -12.28 -5.74
C ARG A 178 22.63 -13.00 -4.85
N PHE A 179 22.75 -12.84 -3.55
CA PHE A 179 21.89 -13.40 -2.53
C PHE A 179 20.93 -12.37 -1.93
N ALA A 180 20.92 -11.14 -2.45
CA ALA A 180 20.06 -10.08 -1.94
C ALA A 180 18.57 -10.46 -1.97
N ARG A 181 18.14 -11.27 -2.94
CA ARG A 181 16.77 -11.83 -3.00
C ARG A 181 16.40 -12.72 -1.81
N TYR A 182 17.39 -13.36 -1.17
CA TYR A 182 17.21 -14.20 0.02
C TYR A 182 17.37 -13.38 1.31
N ASN A 183 18.31 -12.44 1.33
CA ASN A 183 18.58 -11.59 2.50
C ASN A 183 17.51 -10.49 2.68
N PHE A 184 16.95 -10.02 1.57
CA PHE A 184 15.94 -8.95 1.51
C PHE A 184 14.74 -9.41 0.67
N PRO A 185 13.93 -10.34 1.21
CA PRO A 185 12.75 -10.81 0.49
C PRO A 185 11.83 -9.64 0.12
N GLY A 186 11.28 -9.69 -1.09
CA GLY A 186 10.43 -8.66 -1.66
C GLY A 186 11.15 -7.40 -2.19
N SER A 187 12.46 -7.20 -1.95
CA SER A 187 13.15 -6.02 -2.49
C SER A 187 13.34 -6.14 -4.00
N LEU A 188 13.12 -5.04 -4.72
CA LEU A 188 13.24 -4.98 -6.17
C LEU A 188 14.29 -3.95 -6.59
N SER A 189 14.98 -4.21 -7.69
CA SER A 189 15.77 -3.18 -8.38
C SER A 189 14.83 -2.18 -9.07
N ARG A 190 15.35 -1.02 -9.49
CA ARG A 190 14.57 -0.05 -10.27
C ARG A 190 13.99 -0.66 -11.55
N ALA A 191 14.76 -1.47 -12.26
CA ALA A 191 14.33 -2.10 -13.51
C ALA A 191 13.20 -3.11 -13.26
N ASP A 192 13.38 -4.01 -12.29
CA ASP A 192 12.36 -5.01 -11.94
C ASP A 192 11.09 -4.33 -11.40
N THR A 193 11.27 -3.24 -10.63
CA THR A 193 10.13 -2.46 -10.13
C THR A 193 9.34 -1.85 -11.29
N LEU A 194 10.03 -1.28 -12.28
CA LEU A 194 9.39 -0.72 -13.46
C LEU A 194 8.66 -1.79 -14.27
N GLU A 195 9.27 -2.97 -14.44
CA GLU A 195 8.65 -4.11 -15.12
C GLU A 195 7.36 -4.55 -14.41
N VAL A 196 7.39 -4.70 -13.08
CA VAL A 196 6.23 -5.10 -12.29
C VAL A 196 5.12 -4.04 -12.31
N VAL A 197 5.46 -2.76 -12.40
CA VAL A 197 4.47 -1.67 -12.52
C VAL A 197 3.78 -1.71 -13.88
N LEU A 198 4.55 -1.88 -14.97
CA LEU A 198 4.02 -1.87 -16.33
C LEU A 198 3.27 -3.18 -16.65
N ASN A 199 3.81 -4.31 -16.22
CA ASN A 199 3.31 -5.66 -16.47
C ASN A 199 3.16 -6.43 -15.15
N PRO A 200 2.14 -6.11 -14.34
CA PRO A 200 1.95 -6.79 -13.06
C PRO A 200 1.71 -8.30 -13.27
N PRO A 201 2.54 -9.19 -12.69
CA PRO A 201 2.45 -10.63 -12.93
C PRO A 201 1.19 -11.23 -12.33
N THR A 202 0.54 -12.09 -13.10
CA THR A 202 -0.66 -12.84 -12.72
C THR A 202 -0.30 -13.99 -11.78
N ILE A 203 -1.29 -14.78 -11.36
CA ILE A 203 -1.04 -15.96 -10.52
C ILE A 203 -0.35 -17.10 -11.28
N ASP A 204 -0.54 -17.15 -12.60
CA ASP A 204 0.05 -18.16 -13.49
C ASP A 204 1.51 -17.84 -13.83
N ASP A 205 1.88 -16.56 -13.72
CA ASP A 205 3.24 -16.11 -13.90
C ASP A 205 4.12 -16.49 -12.71
N PRO A 206 5.43 -16.75 -12.92
CA PRO A 206 6.35 -16.96 -11.84
C PRO A 206 6.36 -15.75 -10.89
N PRO A 207 6.45 -15.98 -9.56
CA PRO A 207 6.48 -14.88 -8.61
C PRO A 207 7.71 -14.00 -8.85
N PRO A 208 7.56 -12.68 -8.99
CA PRO A 208 8.67 -11.77 -9.28
C PRO A 208 9.62 -11.62 -8.08
N VAL A 209 9.16 -11.98 -6.89
CA VAL A 209 9.94 -11.93 -5.64
C VAL A 209 9.66 -13.16 -4.79
N LEU A 210 10.63 -13.54 -3.97
CA LEU A 210 10.43 -14.54 -2.93
C LEU A 210 9.56 -13.94 -1.82
N ILE A 211 8.52 -14.67 -1.43
CA ILE A 211 7.67 -14.35 -0.28
C ILE A 211 8.36 -14.92 0.96
N ALA A 212 8.51 -14.10 2.00
CA ALA A 212 8.97 -14.55 3.31
C ALA A 212 7.83 -15.22 4.10
#